data_AF-A0A412YSQ0-F1
#
_entry.id   AF-A0A412YSQ0-F1
#
_cell.length_a   1.000
_cell.length_b   1.000
_cell.length_c   1.000
_cell.angle_alpha   90.00
_cell.angle_beta   90.00
_cell.angle_gamma   90.00
#
_symmetry.space_group_name_H-M   'P 1'
#
loop_
_entity.id
_entity.type
_entity.pdbx_description
1 polymer ?
#
loop_
_entity_poly.entity_id
_entity_poly.type
_entity_poly.pdbx_seq_one_letter_code
_entity_poly.pdbx_strand_id
1 'polypeptide(L)'
;MLEIVFICVILFPDIIIRYLPDNGLFNYWDELLFIIIFIILVVKLINYRTKKGTLIFFLTLISIIIVGLIGNTIFRYQPSANAIVRDIVGFLKFPLTLFALCELNLTKKLASTFYKIIPFLKIIVAIIFILGIISVFVNIGLSQLEYRHGIHPYMFLFSHPTYLTTSAIMILLAFNAAKDCTLSDEVMLLGTLVLGMRTRGFIFVAIYVFIKYGRHWFKRAKVLYWYIIFCLIMAVSYNKLMLYASYSTSPRETLYMGSLSLMKICMPIGSGFGTFASHLSAKMISGVYSVVHISGFYNDNGTVSAAIGDAGYSYYMGQFGIIGLGLIVFLSLFLVRLTKEGVNKNNVFSINMMWFMIGISLITETILVNDGVEIAVLLAIICKLSIMAQQRQCNHRRVKTKFRIR
;
A
#
# COMPACT_ATOMS: atom_id res chain seq x y z
N MET A 1 -23.06 -3.19 13.71
CA MET A 1 -22.06 -4.09 14.35
C MET A 1 -21.21 -4.76 13.29
N LEU A 2 -21.81 -5.35 12.25
CA LEU A 2 -21.08 -5.96 11.12
C LEU A 2 -20.07 -5.02 10.46
N GLU A 3 -20.39 -3.72 10.29
CA GLU A 3 -19.47 -2.75 9.69
C GLU A 3 -18.29 -2.41 10.58
N ILE A 4 -18.45 -2.50 11.91
CA ILE A 4 -17.37 -2.28 12.87
C ILE A 4 -16.38 -3.44 12.76
N VAL A 5 -16.90 -4.68 12.78
CA VAL A 5 -16.10 -5.89 12.60
C VAL A 5 -15.35 -5.83 11.26
N PHE A 6 -16.03 -5.46 10.18
CA PHE A 6 -15.41 -5.31 8.87
C PHE A 6 -14.26 -4.30 8.85
N ILE A 7 -14.42 -3.13 9.47
CA ILE A 7 -13.33 -2.15 9.54
C ILE A 7 -12.16 -2.67 10.37
N CYS A 8 -12.42 -3.39 11.47
CA CYS A 8 -11.36 -4.02 12.26
C CYS A 8 -10.62 -5.10 11.45
N VAL A 9 -11.33 -5.90 10.65
CA VAL A 9 -10.72 -6.91 9.75
C VAL A 9 -9.80 -6.24 8.73
N ILE A 10 -10.26 -5.15 8.12
CA ILE A 10 -9.49 -4.39 7.12
C ILE A 10 -8.25 -3.71 7.73
N LEU A 11 -8.31 -3.31 9.01
CA LEU A 11 -7.18 -2.64 9.69
C LEU A 11 -6.15 -3.62 10.26
N PHE A 12 -6.58 -4.82 10.65
CA PHE A 12 -5.76 -5.82 11.34
C PHE A 12 -5.87 -7.22 10.72
N PRO A 13 -5.78 -7.37 9.38
CA PRO A 13 -6.04 -8.66 8.74
C PRO A 13 -5.03 -9.74 9.16
N ASP A 14 -3.75 -9.37 9.22
CA ASP A 14 -2.65 -10.27 9.59
C ASP A 14 -2.78 -10.82 11.03
N ILE A 15 -3.19 -9.98 12.00
CA ILE A 15 -3.46 -10.45 13.37
C ILE A 15 -4.59 -11.48 13.37
N ILE A 16 -5.66 -11.20 12.64
CA ILE A 16 -6.83 -12.08 12.61
C ILE A 16 -6.47 -13.41 11.96
N ILE A 17 -5.82 -13.39 10.80
CA ILE A 17 -5.41 -14.60 10.07
C ILE A 17 -4.45 -15.44 10.92
N ARG A 18 -3.51 -14.81 11.63
CA ARG A 18 -2.51 -15.51 12.44
C ARG A 18 -3.11 -16.25 13.64
N TYR A 19 -4.16 -15.72 14.26
CA TYR A 19 -4.71 -16.25 15.51
C TYR A 19 -6.09 -16.92 15.36
N LEU A 20 -6.74 -16.82 14.21
CA LEU A 20 -7.91 -17.66 13.93
C LEU A 20 -7.45 -19.11 13.68
N PRO A 21 -8.24 -20.13 14.06
CA PRO A 21 -7.98 -21.52 13.69
C PRO A 21 -7.85 -21.63 12.17
N ASP A 22 -6.96 -22.52 11.69
CA ASP A 22 -6.63 -22.80 10.27
C ASP A 22 -7.86 -23.24 9.44
N ASN A 23 -8.80 -22.32 9.24
CA ASN A 23 -9.89 -22.45 8.30
C ASN A 23 -9.37 -21.80 7.02
N GLY A 24 -8.89 -22.62 6.08
CA GLY A 24 -8.29 -22.16 4.82
C GLY A 24 -9.15 -21.18 4.00
N LEU A 25 -10.43 -21.00 4.33
CA LEU A 25 -11.31 -19.96 3.79
C LEU A 25 -10.88 -18.53 4.16
N PHE A 26 -10.34 -18.30 5.36
CA PHE A 26 -9.96 -16.95 5.81
C PHE A 26 -8.66 -16.46 5.14
N ASN A 27 -7.84 -17.37 4.61
CA ASN A 27 -6.63 -17.04 3.85
C ASN A 27 -6.95 -16.43 2.46
N TYR A 28 -8.19 -16.56 1.98
CA TYR A 28 -8.64 -16.01 0.70
C TYR A 28 -9.73 -14.95 0.86
N TRP A 29 -9.78 -14.30 2.03
CA TRP A 29 -10.83 -13.35 2.36
C TRP A 29 -10.79 -12.12 1.46
N ASP A 30 -9.60 -11.71 1.04
CA ASP A 30 -9.38 -10.58 0.14
C ASP A 30 -9.81 -10.92 -1.29
N GLU A 31 -9.56 -12.14 -1.81
CA GLU A 31 -10.17 -12.59 -3.07
C GLU A 31 -11.69 -12.62 -3.00
N LEU A 32 -12.26 -13.14 -1.90
CA LEU A 32 -13.71 -13.20 -1.73
C LEU A 32 -14.32 -11.80 -1.72
N LEU A 33 -13.71 -10.86 -0.99
CA LEU A 33 -14.16 -9.48 -0.92
C LEU A 33 -14.05 -8.80 -2.30
N PHE A 34 -12.95 -9.03 -3.02
CA PHE A 34 -12.78 -8.57 -4.40
C PHE A 34 -13.92 -9.08 -5.31
N ILE A 35 -14.25 -10.37 -5.25
CA ILE A 35 -15.35 -10.96 -6.05
C ILE A 35 -16.68 -10.29 -5.73
N ILE A 36 -17.00 -10.07 -4.45
CA ILE A 36 -18.24 -9.39 -4.04
C ILE A 36 -18.30 -7.97 -4.63
N ILE A 37 -17.23 -7.19 -4.50
CA ILE A 37 -17.17 -5.82 -5.02
C ILE A 37 -17.27 -5.82 -6.55
N PHE A 38 -16.62 -6.78 -7.21
CA PHE A 38 -16.69 -6.95 -8.65
C PHE A 38 -18.13 -7.23 -9.13
N ILE A 39 -18.85 -8.14 -8.47
CA ILE A 39 -20.26 -8.44 -8.79
C ILE A 39 -21.12 -7.18 -8.63
N ILE A 40 -20.96 -6.45 -7.53
CA ILE A 40 -21.70 -5.20 -7.29
C ILE A 40 -21.39 -4.15 -8.37
N LEU A 41 -20.13 -4.06 -8.80
CA LEU A 41 -19.71 -3.16 -9.88
C LEU A 41 -20.40 -3.53 -11.20
N VAL A 42 -20.38 -4.81 -11.59
CA VAL A 42 -21.01 -5.29 -12.83
C VAL A 42 -22.50 -5.00 -12.83
N VAL A 43 -23.23 -5.34 -11.76
CA VAL A 43 -24.67 -5.10 -11.64
C VAL A 43 -25.01 -3.62 -11.78
N LYS A 44 -24.20 -2.73 -11.18
CA LYS A 44 -24.43 -1.28 -11.30
C LYS A 44 -24.07 -0.76 -12.69
N LEU A 45 -23.03 -1.26 -13.33
CA LEU A 45 -22.66 -0.83 -14.69
C LEU A 45 -23.71 -1.22 -15.73
N ILE A 46 -24.40 -2.35 -15.56
CA ILE A 46 -25.52 -2.76 -16.43
C ILE A 46 -26.69 -1.76 -16.33
N ASN A 47 -26.94 -1.24 -15.13
CA ASN A 47 -28.10 -0.38 -14.84
C ASN A 47 -27.84 1.13 -14.99
N TYR A 48 -26.61 1.55 -15.31
CA TYR A 48 -26.23 2.96 -15.37
C TYR A 48 -25.59 3.34 -16.71
N ARG A 49 -25.87 4.56 -17.18
CA ARG A 49 -25.18 5.12 -18.34
C ARG A 49 -23.71 5.32 -17.99
N THR A 50 -22.83 4.66 -18.72
CA THR A 50 -21.37 4.71 -18.48
C THR A 50 -20.84 6.12 -18.74
N LYS A 51 -20.13 6.69 -17.75
CA LYS A 51 -19.41 7.96 -17.93
C LYS A 51 -18.19 7.73 -18.82
N LYS A 52 -17.74 8.76 -19.56
CA LYS A 52 -16.51 8.70 -20.36
C LYS A 52 -15.28 8.26 -19.53
N GLY A 53 -15.16 8.74 -18.29
CA GLY A 53 -14.08 8.37 -17.38
C GLY A 53 -14.07 6.87 -17.04
N THR A 54 -15.24 6.27 -16.82
CA THR A 54 -15.41 4.83 -16.58
C THR A 54 -14.93 4.01 -17.77
N LEU A 55 -15.26 4.43 -18.99
CA LEU A 55 -14.84 3.74 -20.21
C LEU A 55 -13.32 3.81 -20.40
N ILE A 56 -12.69 4.97 -20.18
CA ILE A 56 -11.23 5.13 -20.25
C ILE A 56 -10.53 4.22 -19.25
N PHE A 57 -11.06 4.12 -18.02
CA PHE A 57 -10.52 3.23 -16.99
C PHE A 57 -10.52 1.75 -17.44
N PHE A 58 -11.67 1.25 -17.90
CA PHE A 58 -11.76 -0.14 -18.36
C PHE A 58 -10.93 -0.43 -19.60
N LEU A 59 -10.90 0.48 -20.58
CA LEU A 59 -10.03 0.33 -21.76
C LEU A 59 -8.55 0.25 -21.35
N THR A 60 -8.12 1.05 -20.38
CA THR A 60 -6.75 1.02 -19.86
C THR A 60 -6.45 -0.33 -19.22
N LEU A 61 -7.34 -0.82 -18.35
CA LEU A 61 -7.17 -2.13 -17.71
C LEU A 61 -7.10 -3.28 -18.72
N ILE A 62 -8.04 -3.30 -19.67
CA ILE A 62 -8.07 -4.32 -20.73
C ILE A 62 -6.78 -4.25 -21.57
N SER A 63 -6.31 -3.05 -21.90
CA SER A 63 -5.05 -2.87 -22.64
C SER A 63 -3.85 -3.46 -21.89
N ILE A 64 -3.75 -3.25 -20.57
CA ILE A 64 -2.69 -3.82 -19.74
C ILE A 64 -2.77 -5.35 -19.73
N ILE A 65 -3.97 -5.92 -19.59
CA ILE A 65 -4.18 -7.37 -19.63
C ILE A 65 -3.76 -7.94 -20.99
N ILE A 66 -4.16 -7.30 -22.08
CA ILE A 66 -3.79 -7.74 -23.44
C ILE A 66 -2.28 -7.72 -23.60
N VAL A 67 -1.60 -6.64 -23.21
CA VAL A 67 -0.12 -6.55 -23.26
C VAL A 67 0.52 -7.70 -22.47
N GLY A 68 0.10 -7.93 -21.22
CA GLY A 68 0.65 -9.03 -20.41
C GLY A 68 0.40 -10.41 -21.04
N LEU A 69 -0.81 -10.66 -21.56
CA LEU A 69 -1.14 -11.94 -22.20
C LEU A 69 -0.35 -12.16 -23.50
N ILE A 70 -0.08 -11.10 -24.29
CA ILE A 70 0.81 -11.20 -25.44
C ILE A 70 2.23 -11.58 -25.00
N GLY A 71 2.71 -11.04 -23.88
CA GLY A 71 3.98 -11.47 -23.27
C GLY A 71 4.00 -12.97 -22.96
N ASN A 72 2.95 -13.48 -22.33
CA ASN A 72 2.82 -14.92 -22.03
C ASN A 72 2.85 -15.79 -23.29
N THR A 73 2.19 -15.38 -24.38
CA THR A 73 2.10 -16.19 -25.60
C THR A 73 3.40 -16.20 -26.40
N ILE A 74 4.10 -15.06 -26.46
CA ILE A 74 5.38 -14.92 -27.17
C ILE A 74 6.50 -15.67 -26.44
N PHE A 75 6.69 -15.40 -25.15
CA PHE A 75 7.88 -15.89 -24.43
C PHE A 75 7.67 -17.22 -23.70
N ARG A 76 6.42 -17.57 -23.37
CA ARG A 76 6.04 -18.86 -22.75
C ARG A 76 6.80 -19.22 -21.46
N TYR A 77 7.33 -18.23 -20.73
CA TYR A 77 8.02 -18.47 -19.46
C TYR A 77 7.12 -18.99 -18.33
N GLN A 78 5.81 -18.76 -18.43
CA GLN A 78 4.82 -19.34 -17.51
C GLN A 78 3.75 -20.07 -18.33
N PRO A 79 3.83 -21.41 -18.46
CA PRO A 79 2.84 -22.18 -19.20
C PRO A 79 1.56 -22.45 -18.38
N SER A 80 1.60 -22.29 -17.06
CA SER A 80 0.45 -22.59 -16.20
C SER A 80 -0.63 -21.52 -16.32
N ALA A 81 -1.78 -21.87 -16.91
CA ALA A 81 -2.95 -21.00 -16.95
C ALA A 81 -3.43 -20.58 -15.55
N ASN A 82 -3.33 -21.48 -14.56
CA ASN A 82 -3.67 -21.17 -13.17
C ASN A 82 -2.78 -20.05 -12.59
N ALA A 83 -1.49 -20.04 -12.92
CA ALA A 83 -0.59 -18.99 -12.49
C ALA A 83 -0.93 -17.64 -13.16
N ILE A 84 -1.20 -17.67 -14.46
CA ILE A 84 -1.58 -16.48 -15.23
C ILE A 84 -2.86 -15.85 -14.68
N VAL A 85 -3.91 -16.64 -14.50
CA VAL A 85 -5.22 -16.15 -14.03
C VAL A 85 -5.12 -15.57 -12.62
N ARG A 86 -4.42 -16.24 -11.70
CA ARG A 86 -4.24 -15.73 -10.33
C ARG A 86 -3.45 -14.44 -10.28
N ASP A 87 -2.44 -14.26 -11.15
CA ASP A 87 -1.69 -13.01 -11.21
C ASP A 87 -2.53 -11.87 -11.81
N ILE A 88 -3.38 -12.15 -12.81
CA ILE A 88 -4.36 -11.18 -13.33
C ILE A 88 -5.32 -10.75 -12.23
N VAL A 89 -5.87 -11.69 -11.46
CA VAL A 89 -6.75 -11.38 -10.32
C VAL A 89 -6.00 -10.52 -9.30
N GLY A 90 -4.78 -10.92 -8.91
CA GLY A 90 -3.94 -10.17 -7.98
C GLY A 90 -3.68 -8.74 -8.43
N PHE A 91 -3.37 -8.54 -9.72
CA PHE A 91 -3.20 -7.21 -10.31
C PHE A 91 -4.49 -6.38 -10.28
N LEU A 92 -5.64 -6.99 -10.56
CA LEU A 92 -6.94 -6.31 -10.64
C LEU A 92 -7.53 -5.94 -9.28
N LYS A 93 -7.16 -6.65 -8.20
CA LYS A 93 -7.69 -6.46 -6.84
C LYS A 93 -7.69 -4.98 -6.44
N PHE A 94 -6.52 -4.32 -6.44
CA PHE A 94 -6.40 -2.93 -6.03
C PHE A 94 -7.15 -1.93 -6.94
N PRO A 95 -6.84 -1.82 -8.26
CA PRO A 95 -7.40 -0.76 -9.09
C PRO A 95 -8.91 -0.85 -9.23
N LEU A 96 -9.46 -2.05 -9.39
CA LEU A 96 -10.88 -2.26 -9.60
C LEU A 96 -11.68 -2.06 -8.31
N THR A 97 -11.17 -2.55 -7.17
CA THR A 97 -11.80 -2.31 -5.86
C THR A 97 -11.87 -0.82 -5.55
N LEU A 98 -10.76 -0.09 -5.74
CA LEU A 98 -10.71 1.34 -5.48
C LEU A 98 -11.69 2.10 -6.38
N PHE A 99 -11.69 1.79 -7.67
CA PHE A 99 -12.60 2.38 -8.65
C PHE A 99 -14.07 2.15 -8.26
N ALA A 100 -14.44 0.90 -7.95
CA ALA A 100 -15.79 0.53 -7.57
C ALA A 100 -16.25 1.27 -6.30
N LEU A 101 -15.42 1.33 -5.26
CA LEU A 101 -15.79 1.97 -4.01
C LEU A 101 -15.97 3.48 -4.15
N CYS A 102 -15.12 4.14 -4.95
CA CYS A 102 -15.19 5.58 -5.23
C CYS A 102 -16.41 5.93 -6.10
N GLU A 103 -16.60 5.28 -7.25
CA GLU A 103 -17.71 5.60 -8.17
C GLU A 103 -19.07 5.23 -7.58
N LEU A 104 -19.17 4.09 -6.90
CA LEU A 104 -20.43 3.60 -6.37
C LEU A 104 -20.80 4.22 -5.02
N ASN A 105 -19.91 5.04 -4.45
CA ASN A 105 -20.08 5.76 -3.19
C ASN A 105 -20.49 4.84 -2.02
N LEU A 106 -20.04 3.58 -2.04
CA LEU A 106 -20.37 2.55 -1.05
C LEU A 106 -19.74 2.83 0.32
N THR A 107 -18.74 3.71 0.36
CA THR A 107 -17.98 4.02 1.57
C THR A 107 -18.69 5.01 2.52
N LYS A 108 -19.85 5.57 2.16
CA LYS A 108 -20.56 6.52 3.04
C LYS A 108 -20.90 5.91 4.41
N LYS A 109 -21.41 4.67 4.43
CA LYS A 109 -21.75 3.95 5.67
C LYS A 109 -20.49 3.52 6.43
N LEU A 110 -19.46 3.08 5.72
CA LEU A 110 -18.18 2.70 6.32
C LEU A 110 -17.50 3.91 6.99
N ALA A 111 -17.45 5.06 6.32
CA ALA A 111 -16.88 6.28 6.87
C ALA A 111 -17.66 6.82 8.08
N SER A 112 -18.99 6.74 8.07
CA SER A 112 -19.78 7.14 9.24
C SER A 112 -19.60 6.19 10.42
N THR A 113 -19.47 4.89 10.18
CA THR A 113 -19.09 3.90 11.19
C THR A 113 -17.67 4.13 11.70
N PHE A 114 -16.73 4.50 10.81
CA PHE A 114 -15.35 4.82 11.17
C PHE A 114 -15.31 5.90 12.26
N TYR A 115 -16.08 7.00 12.11
CA TYR A 115 -16.19 8.03 13.15
C TYR A 115 -16.61 7.49 14.51
N LYS A 116 -17.50 6.48 14.56
CA LYS A 116 -17.97 5.89 15.82
C LYS A 116 -16.91 5.04 16.51
N ILE A 117 -16.01 4.42 15.75
CA ILE A 117 -14.98 3.52 16.29
C ILE A 117 -13.66 4.24 16.61
N ILE A 118 -13.48 5.50 16.20
CA ILE A 118 -12.26 6.28 16.50
C ILE A 118 -11.86 6.20 17.98
N PRO A 119 -12.75 6.40 18.98
CA PRO A 119 -12.37 6.31 20.39
C PRO A 119 -11.80 4.93 20.75
N PHE A 120 -12.41 3.86 20.23
CA PHE A 120 -11.94 2.49 20.43
C PHE A 120 -10.57 2.27 19.76
N LEU A 121 -10.37 2.76 18.54
CA LEU A 121 -9.07 2.69 17.84
C LEU A 121 -7.97 3.46 18.59
N LYS A 122 -8.28 4.60 19.22
CA LYS A 122 -7.30 5.34 20.05
C LYS A 122 -6.83 4.51 21.25
N ILE A 123 -7.73 3.76 21.89
CA ILE A 123 -7.36 2.83 22.97
C ILE A 123 -6.43 1.74 22.44
N ILE A 124 -6.74 1.14 21.29
CA ILE A 124 -5.87 0.12 20.66
C ILE A 124 -4.50 0.72 20.35
N VAL A 125 -4.44 1.91 19.75
CA VAL A 125 -3.18 2.61 19.45
C VAL A 125 -2.37 2.86 20.72
N ALA A 126 -3.03 3.19 21.84
CA ALA A 126 -2.36 3.34 23.14
C ALA A 126 -1.75 2.04 23.63
N ILE A 127 -2.50 0.94 23.56
CA ILE A 127 -2.02 -0.38 23.96
C ILE A 127 -0.80 -0.79 23.11
N ILE A 128 -0.90 -0.64 21.78
CA ILE A 128 0.20 -0.97 20.85
C ILE A 128 1.44 -0.14 21.19
N PHE A 129 1.28 1.17 21.42
CA PHE A 129 2.43 2.04 21.70
C PHE A 129 3.08 1.75 23.06
N ILE A 130 2.29 1.56 24.12
CA ILE A 130 2.79 1.25 25.47
C ILE A 130 3.55 -0.08 25.47
N LEU A 131 2.97 -1.11 24.85
CA LEU A 131 3.64 -2.40 24.71
C LEU A 131 4.89 -2.29 23.84
N GLY A 132 4.89 -1.42 22.84
CA GLY A 132 6.06 -1.08 22.04
C GLY A 132 7.20 -0.52 22.91
N ILE A 133 6.92 0.44 23.79
CA ILE A 133 7.91 0.99 24.72
C ILE A 133 8.44 -0.10 25.67
N ILE A 134 7.54 -0.89 26.27
CA ILE A 134 7.93 -1.98 27.17
C ILE A 134 8.84 -2.97 26.45
N SER A 135 8.56 -3.28 25.18
CA SER A 135 9.34 -4.23 24.37
C SER A 135 10.79 -3.82 24.13
N VAL A 136 11.13 -2.54 24.30
CA VAL A 136 12.51 -2.04 24.21
C VAL A 136 13.32 -2.46 25.44
N PHE A 137 12.69 -2.51 26.62
CA PHE A 137 13.35 -2.81 27.89
C PHE A 137 13.23 -4.29 28.27
N VAL A 138 12.11 -4.92 27.94
CA VAL A 138 11.80 -6.30 28.33
C VAL A 138 11.39 -7.07 27.09
N ASN A 139 12.03 -8.21 26.85
CA ASN A 139 11.62 -9.10 25.77
C ASN A 139 10.31 -9.82 26.14
N ILE A 140 9.19 -9.21 25.74
CA ILE A 140 7.83 -9.71 25.93
C ILE A 140 7.37 -10.65 24.80
N GLY A 141 8.26 -11.03 23.87
CA GLY A 141 7.93 -11.87 22.71
C GLY A 141 7.16 -11.15 21.60
N LEU A 142 7.04 -9.81 21.66
CA LEU A 142 6.34 -8.97 20.67
C LEU A 142 7.28 -8.29 19.66
N SER A 143 8.55 -8.70 19.64
CA SER A 143 9.59 -8.14 18.77
C SER A 143 10.29 -9.26 18.00
N GLN A 144 10.84 -8.94 16.83
CA GLN A 144 11.63 -9.88 16.05
C GLN A 144 12.97 -10.19 16.72
N LEU A 145 13.46 -11.41 16.57
CA LEU A 145 14.76 -11.84 17.08
C LEU A 145 15.94 -11.16 16.36
N GLU A 146 15.75 -10.68 15.13
CA GLU A 146 16.78 -9.94 14.40
C GLU A 146 17.08 -8.59 15.07
N TYR A 147 18.36 -8.27 15.23
CA TYR A 147 18.79 -6.94 15.68
C TYR A 147 18.85 -5.96 14.51
N ARG A 148 18.21 -4.80 14.64
CA ARG A 148 18.34 -3.71 13.66
C ARG A 148 18.56 -2.38 14.37
N HIS A 149 19.68 -1.72 14.04
CA HIS A 149 20.04 -0.42 14.62
C HIS A 149 20.06 -0.40 16.17
N GLY A 150 20.42 -1.53 16.79
CA GLY A 150 20.55 -1.66 18.25
C GLY A 150 19.27 -2.03 19.01
N ILE A 151 18.11 -2.16 18.34
CA ILE A 151 16.84 -2.55 18.95
C ILE A 151 16.22 -3.71 18.17
N HIS A 152 15.49 -4.59 18.86
CA HIS A 152 14.65 -5.59 18.21
C HIS A 152 13.42 -4.93 17.56
N PRO A 153 13.18 -5.10 16.24
CA PRO A 153 12.03 -4.54 15.55
C PRO A 153 10.71 -4.96 16.21
N TYR A 154 9.93 -3.99 16.67
CA TYR A 154 8.65 -4.24 17.29
C TYR A 154 7.60 -4.66 16.25
N MET A 155 6.91 -5.77 16.51
CA MET A 155 5.84 -6.29 15.63
C MET A 155 4.48 -6.38 16.30
N PHE A 156 4.39 -6.19 17.63
CA PHE A 156 3.17 -6.48 18.38
C PHE A 156 2.68 -7.91 18.08
N LEU A 157 1.38 -8.12 17.89
CA LEU A 157 0.77 -9.40 17.53
C LEU A 157 0.89 -9.73 16.03
N PHE A 158 1.39 -8.80 15.21
CA PHE A 158 1.55 -9.05 13.77
C PHE A 158 2.63 -10.10 13.50
N SER A 159 2.50 -10.82 12.39
CA SER A 159 3.49 -11.80 11.90
C SER A 159 4.84 -11.13 11.58
N HIS A 160 4.79 -9.87 11.14
CA HIS A 160 5.95 -9.10 10.72
C HIS A 160 5.77 -7.60 11.02
N PRO A 161 6.82 -6.86 11.45
CA PRO A 161 6.74 -5.41 11.67
C PRO A 161 6.30 -4.60 10.44
N THR A 162 6.48 -5.14 9.23
CA THR A 162 5.89 -4.61 7.99
C THR A 162 4.40 -4.34 8.18
N TYR A 163 3.62 -5.33 8.60
CA TYR A 163 2.17 -5.21 8.72
C TYR A 163 1.78 -4.19 9.80
N LEU A 164 2.48 -4.18 10.94
CA LEU A 164 2.32 -3.14 11.96
C LEU A 164 2.53 -1.73 11.37
N THR A 165 3.59 -1.53 10.60
CA THR A 165 3.85 -0.22 9.98
C THR A 165 2.77 0.19 8.99
N THR A 166 2.24 -0.73 8.18
CA THR A 166 1.14 -0.43 7.25
C THR A 166 -0.12 -0.04 8.02
N SER A 167 -0.55 -0.86 8.98
CA SER A 167 -1.75 -0.59 9.79
C SER A 167 -1.66 0.72 10.55
N ALA A 168 -0.51 1.02 11.16
CA ALA A 168 -0.29 2.28 11.88
C ALA A 168 -0.35 3.50 10.94
N ILE A 169 0.24 3.43 9.73
CA ILE A 169 0.11 4.50 8.73
C ILE A 169 -1.35 4.69 8.32
N MET A 170 -2.07 3.61 8.03
CA MET A 170 -3.46 3.70 7.59
C MET A 170 -4.37 4.32 8.66
N ILE A 171 -4.20 3.94 9.93
CA ILE A 171 -4.93 4.53 11.07
C ILE A 171 -4.60 6.02 11.21
N LEU A 172 -3.30 6.39 11.15
CA LEU A 172 -2.86 7.79 11.23
C LEU A 172 -3.51 8.64 10.14
N LEU A 173 -3.51 8.16 8.90
CA LEU A 173 -4.08 8.90 7.77
C LEU A 173 -5.61 9.00 7.86
N ALA A 174 -6.28 7.96 8.34
CA ALA A 174 -7.72 7.98 8.58
C ALA A 174 -8.11 8.97 9.70
N PHE A 175 -7.38 9.02 10.82
CA PHE A 175 -7.59 10.01 11.87
C PHE A 175 -7.39 11.45 11.37
N ASN A 176 -6.35 11.68 10.56
CA ASN A 176 -6.11 12.99 9.95
C ASN A 176 -7.18 13.39 8.93
N ALA A 177 -7.73 12.42 8.18
CA ALA A 177 -8.81 12.64 7.23
C ALA A 177 -10.13 12.97 7.95
N ALA A 178 -10.39 12.29 9.07
CA ALA A 178 -11.54 12.53 9.94
C ALA A 178 -11.47 13.89 10.67
N LYS A 179 -10.27 14.47 10.80
CA LYS A 179 -9.94 15.66 11.61
C LYS A 179 -10.07 15.44 13.12
N ASP A 180 -9.90 14.19 13.56
CA ASP A 180 -9.99 13.77 14.96
C ASP A 180 -8.64 13.28 15.54
N CYS A 181 -7.54 13.47 14.81
CA CYS A 181 -6.18 13.14 15.26
C CYS A 181 -5.70 14.20 16.26
N THR A 182 -5.49 13.82 17.52
CA THR A 182 -4.80 14.68 18.49
C THR A 182 -3.28 14.55 18.31
N LEU A 183 -2.54 15.48 18.91
CA LEU A 183 -1.07 15.42 18.93
C LEU A 183 -0.56 14.17 19.67
N SER A 184 -1.27 13.72 20.72
CA SER A 184 -0.93 12.47 21.41
C SER A 184 -1.06 11.25 20.50
N ASP A 185 -2.19 11.12 19.79
CA ASP A 185 -2.44 10.01 18.86
C ASP A 185 -1.35 9.95 17.77
N GLU A 186 -0.99 11.13 17.26
CA GLU A 186 0.03 11.30 16.24
C GLU A 186 1.42 10.88 16.73
N VAL A 187 1.84 11.34 17.92
CA VAL A 187 3.12 10.93 18.52
C VAL A 187 3.15 9.42 18.76
N MET A 188 2.07 8.84 19.26
CA MET A 188 2.00 7.40 19.53
C MET A 188 2.10 6.57 18.25
N LEU A 189 1.41 6.98 17.18
CA LEU A 189 1.47 6.31 15.88
C LEU A 189 2.83 6.48 15.22
N LEU A 190 3.39 7.69 15.17
CA LEU A 190 4.73 7.92 14.61
C LEU A 190 5.81 7.20 15.42
N GLY A 191 5.70 7.18 16.75
CA GLY A 191 6.58 6.42 17.63
C GLY A 191 6.50 4.92 17.36
N THR A 192 5.29 4.37 17.18
CA THR A 192 5.10 2.96 16.77
C THR A 192 5.80 2.65 15.43
N LEU A 193 5.74 3.57 14.45
CA LEU A 193 6.43 3.39 13.16
C LEU A 193 7.96 3.35 13.31
N VAL A 194 8.51 4.17 14.20
CA VAL A 194 9.94 4.19 14.53
C VAL A 194 10.33 2.88 15.22
N LEU A 195 9.57 2.42 16.22
CA LEU A 195 9.81 1.16 16.93
C LEU A 195 9.77 -0.07 16.01
N GLY A 196 9.01 -0.03 14.91
CA GLY A 196 9.00 -1.08 13.89
C GLY A 196 10.32 -1.23 13.10
N MET A 197 11.24 -0.25 13.19
CA MET A 197 12.58 -0.28 12.59
C MET A 197 12.60 -0.60 11.08
N ARG A 198 11.55 -0.21 10.35
CA ARG A 198 11.45 -0.44 8.90
C ARG A 198 11.81 0.80 8.11
N THR A 199 12.61 0.63 7.06
CA THR A 199 13.05 1.71 6.16
C THR A 199 11.86 2.53 5.65
N ARG A 200 10.79 1.86 5.20
CA ARG A 200 9.58 2.54 4.73
C ARG A 200 8.86 3.34 5.82
N GLY A 201 8.87 2.85 7.06
CA GLY A 201 8.32 3.54 8.23
C GLY A 201 9.09 4.83 8.50
N PHE A 202 10.43 4.77 8.50
CA PHE A 202 11.27 5.95 8.67
C PHE A 202 11.08 6.99 7.57
N ILE A 203 11.08 6.57 6.30
CA ILE A 203 10.87 7.48 5.16
C ILE A 203 9.49 8.14 5.28
N PHE A 204 8.45 7.36 5.62
CA PHE A 204 7.10 7.89 5.81
C PHE A 204 7.04 8.91 6.96
N VAL A 205 7.60 8.60 8.13
CA VAL A 205 7.63 9.50 9.30
C VAL A 205 8.32 10.81 8.94
N ALA A 206 9.51 10.75 8.33
CA ALA A 206 10.27 11.93 7.94
C ALA A 206 9.44 12.85 7.04
N ILE A 207 8.82 12.30 6.01
CA ILE A 207 8.04 13.07 5.03
C ILE A 207 6.72 13.55 5.60
N TYR A 208 6.07 12.75 6.43
CA TYR A 208 4.83 13.12 7.11
C TYR A 208 5.02 14.34 8.01
N VAL A 209 6.01 14.30 8.92
CA VAL A 209 6.33 15.41 9.84
C VAL A 209 6.69 16.65 9.04
N PHE A 210 7.51 16.46 8.01
CA PHE A 210 7.97 17.52 7.13
C PHE A 210 6.84 18.22 6.38
N ILE A 211 5.92 17.49 5.73
CA ILE A 211 4.81 18.11 4.98
C ILE A 211 3.82 18.79 5.93
N LYS A 212 3.53 18.16 7.08
CA LYS A 212 2.51 18.66 8.01
C LYS A 212 2.97 19.88 8.80
N TYR A 213 4.18 19.87 9.34
CA TYR A 213 4.68 20.95 10.21
C TYR A 213 5.65 21.90 9.51
N GLY A 214 6.38 21.44 8.49
CA GLY A 214 7.39 22.23 7.79
C GLY A 214 6.83 23.42 7.01
N ARG A 215 5.53 23.41 6.68
CA ARG A 215 4.88 24.50 5.91
C ARG A 215 4.92 25.86 6.62
N HIS A 216 4.98 25.89 7.96
CA HIS A 216 5.06 27.13 8.74
C HIS A 216 6.50 27.64 8.91
N TRP A 217 7.47 26.72 8.96
CA TRP A 217 8.88 27.02 9.19
C TRP A 217 9.58 27.64 7.96
N PHE A 218 9.07 27.39 6.74
CA PHE A 218 9.83 27.56 5.51
C PHE A 218 9.28 28.57 4.49
N LYS A 219 8.52 29.59 4.91
CA LYS A 219 8.18 30.71 4.00
C LYS A 219 9.40 31.49 3.47
N ARG A 220 10.61 31.31 4.01
CA ARG A 220 11.78 32.16 3.72
C ARG A 220 13.00 31.51 3.03
N ALA A 221 13.15 30.19 2.94
CA ALA A 221 14.34 29.57 2.31
C ALA A 221 13.97 28.31 1.50
N LYS A 222 13.80 28.46 0.17
CA LYS A 222 13.33 27.37 -0.71
C LYS A 222 14.42 26.42 -1.22
N VAL A 223 15.67 26.88 -1.38
CA VAL A 223 16.75 26.10 -2.05
C VAL A 223 17.65 25.36 -1.05
N LEU A 224 18.09 26.03 0.02
CA LEU A 224 18.86 25.42 1.11
C LEU A 224 18.11 24.23 1.75
N TYR A 225 16.78 24.30 1.69
CA TYR A 225 15.85 23.29 2.15
C TYR A 225 15.92 21.96 1.37
N TRP A 226 15.87 22.00 0.04
CA TRP A 226 16.05 20.81 -0.79
C TRP A 226 17.43 20.19 -0.61
N TYR A 227 18.44 21.03 -0.36
CA TYR A 227 19.80 20.59 -0.08
C TYR A 227 19.90 19.87 1.28
N ILE A 228 19.32 20.42 2.35
CA ILE A 228 19.31 19.77 3.68
C ILE A 228 18.54 18.45 3.63
N ILE A 229 17.42 18.39 2.91
CA ILE A 229 16.65 17.15 2.71
C ILE A 229 17.48 16.11 1.97
N PHE A 230 18.14 16.52 0.88
CA PHE A 230 19.04 15.65 0.15
C PHE A 230 20.16 15.12 1.05
N CYS A 231 20.77 15.98 1.87
CA CYS A 231 21.78 15.58 2.85
C CYS A 231 21.24 14.64 3.94
N LEU A 232 20.03 14.85 4.46
CA LEU A 232 19.42 14.00 5.48
C LEU A 232 19.04 12.62 4.94
N ILE A 233 18.43 12.59 3.75
CA ILE A 233 18.14 11.35 3.02
C ILE A 233 19.44 10.63 2.72
N MET A 234 20.44 11.32 2.17
CA MET A 234 21.75 10.74 1.89
C MET A 234 22.43 10.25 3.17
N ALA A 235 22.39 10.96 4.30
CA ALA A 235 23.02 10.51 5.55
C ALA A 235 22.37 9.23 6.12
N VAL A 236 21.04 9.16 6.12
CA VAL A 236 20.30 7.97 6.58
C VAL A 236 20.45 6.81 5.59
N SER A 237 20.50 7.11 4.30
CA SER A 237 20.65 6.13 3.23
C SER A 237 22.10 5.71 3.00
N TYR A 238 23.12 6.50 3.39
CA TYR A 238 24.53 6.27 3.04
C TYR A 238 25.02 4.93 3.58
N ASN A 239 24.75 4.62 4.85
CA ASN A 239 25.14 3.34 5.43
C ASN A 239 24.42 2.15 4.77
N LYS A 240 23.19 2.33 4.29
CA LYS A 240 22.48 1.30 3.53
C LYS A 240 22.96 1.20 2.09
N LEU A 241 23.19 2.32 1.42
CA LEU A 241 23.71 2.39 0.05
C LEU A 241 25.11 1.82 -0.02
N MET A 242 25.98 2.10 0.96
CA MET A 242 27.31 1.51 1.06
C MET A 242 27.26 0.01 1.36
N LEU A 243 26.35 -0.44 2.23
CA LEU A 243 26.15 -1.86 2.50
C LEU A 243 25.54 -2.60 1.29
N TYR A 244 24.61 -1.98 0.57
CA TYR A 244 24.08 -2.52 -0.68
C TYR A 244 25.10 -2.46 -1.82
N ALA A 245 25.96 -1.44 -1.87
CA ALA A 245 27.04 -1.35 -2.86
C ALA A 245 28.21 -2.31 -2.57
N SER A 246 28.43 -2.70 -1.31
CA SER A 246 29.46 -3.69 -0.93
C SER A 246 28.97 -5.13 -1.03
N TYR A 247 27.67 -5.39 -0.91
CA TYR A 247 27.06 -6.70 -1.15
C TYR A 247 26.39 -6.74 -2.53
N SER A 248 27.12 -7.17 -3.57
CA SER A 248 26.58 -7.40 -4.94
C SER A 248 25.53 -8.51 -5.07
N THR A 249 24.92 -8.96 -3.97
CA THR A 249 24.10 -10.18 -3.90
C THR A 249 22.86 -10.04 -3.03
N SER A 250 22.37 -8.82 -2.74
CA SER A 250 21.11 -8.71 -2.00
C SER A 250 19.91 -9.19 -2.86
N PRO A 251 18.95 -9.96 -2.32
CA PRO A 251 17.83 -10.50 -3.11
C PRO A 251 17.01 -9.42 -3.83
N ARG A 252 16.84 -8.24 -3.22
CA ARG A 252 16.11 -7.12 -3.85
C ARG A 252 16.88 -6.50 -5.01
N GLU A 253 18.18 -6.31 -4.87
CA GLU A 253 19.00 -5.73 -5.94
C GLU A 253 19.01 -6.65 -7.17
N THR A 254 19.17 -7.95 -6.98
CA THR A 254 19.13 -8.92 -8.07
C THR A 254 17.74 -8.99 -8.73
N LEU A 255 16.64 -8.78 -7.98
CA LEU A 255 15.31 -8.61 -8.55
C LEU A 255 15.20 -7.35 -9.43
N TYR A 256 15.73 -6.20 -8.99
CA TYR A 256 15.70 -4.97 -9.79
C TYR A 256 16.56 -5.10 -11.05
N MET A 257 17.80 -5.57 -10.92
CA MET A 257 18.71 -5.80 -12.05
C MET A 257 18.11 -6.84 -13.01
N GLY A 258 17.54 -7.91 -12.47
CA GLY A 258 16.84 -8.94 -13.21
C GLY A 258 15.62 -8.43 -13.96
N SER A 259 14.82 -7.54 -13.36
CA SER A 259 13.69 -6.91 -14.03
C SER A 259 14.12 -6.03 -15.21
N LEU A 260 15.24 -5.32 -15.08
CA LEU A 260 15.79 -4.47 -16.13
C LEU A 260 16.37 -5.30 -17.28
N SER A 261 17.08 -6.39 -16.99
CA SER A 261 17.56 -7.31 -18.02
C SER A 261 16.40 -7.99 -18.73
N LEU A 262 15.39 -8.43 -17.99
CA LEU A 262 14.20 -9.06 -18.56
C LEU A 262 13.40 -8.10 -19.43
N MET A 263 13.25 -6.84 -19.00
CA MET A 263 12.59 -5.79 -19.78
C MET A 263 13.32 -5.52 -21.11
N LYS A 264 14.66 -5.63 -21.14
CA LYS A 264 15.44 -5.52 -22.38
C LYS A 264 15.26 -6.73 -23.30
N ILE A 265 15.25 -7.94 -22.75
CA ILE A 265 15.05 -9.19 -23.51
C ILE A 265 13.63 -9.25 -24.10
N CYS A 266 12.63 -8.86 -23.31
CA CYS A 266 11.22 -8.97 -23.66
C CYS A 266 10.64 -7.66 -24.21
N MET A 267 11.48 -6.75 -24.70
CA MET A 267 11.03 -5.47 -25.25
C MET A 267 10.17 -5.71 -26.50
N PRO A 268 9.02 -5.03 -26.68
CA PRO A 268 8.49 -3.93 -25.85
C PRO A 268 7.39 -4.31 -24.84
N ILE A 269 6.94 -5.57 -24.83
CA ILE A 269 5.68 -6.03 -24.21
C ILE A 269 5.88 -6.59 -22.79
N GLY A 270 7.08 -7.07 -22.46
CA GLY A 270 7.39 -7.73 -21.18
C GLY A 270 7.21 -9.25 -21.22
N SER A 271 7.59 -9.93 -20.13
CA SER A 271 7.59 -11.40 -20.07
C SER A 271 6.20 -12.03 -19.88
N GLY A 272 5.21 -11.25 -19.42
CA GLY A 272 3.83 -11.68 -19.20
C GLY A 272 3.46 -11.96 -17.73
N PHE A 273 2.18 -12.20 -17.47
CA PHE A 273 1.63 -12.49 -16.14
C PHE A 273 2.19 -13.78 -15.53
N GLY A 274 2.45 -13.77 -14.23
CA GLY A 274 2.86 -14.94 -13.46
C GLY A 274 4.30 -15.36 -13.72
N THR A 275 5.11 -14.49 -14.34
CA THR A 275 6.46 -14.83 -14.82
C THR A 275 7.59 -14.33 -13.94
N PHE A 276 7.46 -13.17 -13.28
CA PHE A 276 8.57 -12.57 -12.55
C PHE A 276 8.14 -11.80 -11.28
N ALA A 277 8.98 -11.85 -10.26
CA ALA A 277 8.91 -11.08 -9.01
C ALA A 277 7.56 -11.10 -8.29
N SER A 278 6.80 -12.19 -8.41
CA SER A 278 5.61 -12.47 -7.61
C SER A 278 5.79 -13.75 -6.82
N HIS A 279 5.18 -13.82 -5.63
CA HIS A 279 5.16 -15.05 -4.83
C HIS A 279 4.65 -16.25 -5.66
N LEU A 280 3.70 -16.01 -6.57
CA LEU A 280 3.17 -17.01 -7.47
C LEU A 280 4.18 -17.49 -8.52
N SER A 281 4.90 -16.57 -9.16
CA SER A 281 5.95 -16.90 -10.13
C SER A 281 7.06 -17.76 -9.50
N ALA A 282 7.38 -17.48 -8.23
CA ALA A 282 8.38 -18.21 -7.46
C ALA A 282 7.89 -19.62 -7.10
N LYS A 283 6.68 -19.72 -6.54
CA LYS A 283 6.04 -21.00 -6.16
C LYS A 283 5.85 -21.94 -7.36
N MET A 284 5.53 -21.38 -8.53
CA MET A 284 5.31 -22.14 -9.76
C MET A 284 6.58 -22.27 -10.60
N ILE A 285 7.74 -21.82 -10.09
CA ILE A 285 9.07 -21.86 -10.73
C ILE A 285 8.98 -21.44 -12.20
N SER A 286 8.67 -20.17 -12.44
CA SER A 286 8.61 -19.65 -13.81
C SER A 286 9.96 -19.84 -14.53
N GLY A 287 9.90 -20.17 -15.82
CA GLY A 287 11.07 -20.31 -16.69
C GLY A 287 11.89 -19.02 -16.85
N VAL A 288 11.40 -17.85 -16.40
CA VAL A 288 12.22 -16.63 -16.36
C VAL A 288 13.45 -16.81 -15.48
N TYR A 289 13.34 -17.59 -14.40
CA TYR A 289 14.42 -17.75 -13.42
C TYR A 289 15.58 -18.64 -13.90
N SER A 290 15.46 -19.27 -15.09
CA SER A 290 16.61 -19.89 -15.77
C SER A 290 17.44 -18.88 -16.56
N VAL A 291 16.83 -17.75 -16.94
CA VAL A 291 17.46 -16.67 -17.73
C VAL A 291 17.97 -15.55 -16.81
N VAL A 292 17.27 -15.31 -15.70
CA VAL A 292 17.57 -14.26 -14.74
C VAL A 292 17.96 -14.87 -13.40
N HIS A 293 19.20 -14.64 -13.00
CA HIS A 293 19.71 -15.11 -11.71
C HIS A 293 19.21 -14.22 -10.57
N ILE A 294 18.63 -14.83 -9.53
CA ILE A 294 18.22 -14.17 -8.29
C ILE A 294 19.02 -14.76 -7.13
N SER A 295 19.67 -13.89 -6.36
CA SER A 295 20.37 -14.31 -5.16
C SER A 295 19.37 -14.67 -4.04
N GLY A 296 19.63 -15.78 -3.34
CA GLY A 296 18.77 -16.24 -2.24
C GLY A 296 17.41 -16.75 -2.70
N PHE A 297 17.33 -17.34 -3.91
CA PHE A 297 16.08 -17.89 -4.43
C PHE A 297 15.52 -19.02 -3.54
N TYR A 298 16.40 -19.86 -2.99
CA TYR A 298 16.05 -20.90 -2.03
C TYR A 298 16.52 -20.52 -0.63
N ASN A 299 15.70 -20.80 0.36
CA ASN A 299 16.06 -20.75 1.77
C ASN A 299 16.93 -21.98 2.13
N ASP A 300 17.57 -21.95 3.30
CA ASP A 300 18.46 -23.03 3.79
C ASP A 300 17.78 -24.41 3.88
N ASN A 301 16.45 -24.41 4.01
CA ASN A 301 15.59 -25.60 4.04
C ASN A 301 15.09 -26.04 2.65
N GLY A 302 15.65 -25.50 1.56
CA GLY A 302 15.32 -25.85 0.17
C GLY A 302 13.98 -25.32 -0.33
N THR A 303 13.26 -24.56 0.50
CA THR A 303 12.00 -23.91 0.12
C THR A 303 12.25 -22.61 -0.64
N VAL A 304 11.33 -22.25 -1.53
CA VAL A 304 11.41 -20.98 -2.28
C VAL A 304 11.33 -19.79 -1.31
N SER A 305 12.25 -18.84 -1.45
CA SER A 305 12.33 -17.69 -0.56
C SER A 305 11.17 -16.73 -0.76
N ALA A 306 10.56 -16.29 0.36
CA ALA A 306 9.55 -15.24 0.36
C ALA A 306 10.09 -13.91 -0.22
N ALA A 307 11.42 -13.72 -0.20
CA ALA A 307 12.08 -12.53 -0.71
C ALA A 307 11.89 -12.28 -2.21
N ILE A 308 11.44 -13.28 -3.00
CA ILE A 308 11.20 -13.12 -4.44
C ILE A 308 10.00 -12.18 -4.73
N GLY A 309 9.09 -12.00 -3.76
CA GLY A 309 8.00 -11.02 -3.82
C GLY A 309 8.35 -9.64 -3.23
N ASP A 310 9.58 -9.43 -2.74
CA ASP A 310 9.99 -8.23 -2.01
C ASP A 310 10.44 -7.07 -2.93
N ALA A 311 9.87 -6.96 -4.13
CA ALA A 311 10.15 -5.85 -5.03
C ALA A 311 8.97 -5.55 -5.97
N GLY A 312 8.08 -4.66 -5.54
CA GLY A 312 6.87 -4.30 -6.28
C GLY A 312 7.13 -3.67 -7.65
N TYR A 313 8.11 -2.78 -7.78
CA TYR A 313 8.46 -2.22 -9.10
C TYR A 313 9.07 -3.25 -10.04
N SER A 314 9.90 -4.17 -9.54
CA SER A 314 10.49 -5.24 -10.33
C SER A 314 9.44 -6.16 -10.95
N TYR A 315 8.35 -6.41 -10.23
CA TYR A 315 7.17 -7.12 -10.74
C TYR A 315 6.57 -6.40 -11.97
N TYR A 316 6.27 -5.10 -11.86
CA TYR A 316 5.66 -4.36 -12.96
C TYR A 316 6.62 -4.22 -14.17
N MET A 317 7.91 -3.98 -13.91
CA MET A 317 8.90 -3.79 -14.97
C MET A 317 9.17 -5.08 -15.75
N GLY A 318 9.37 -6.20 -15.04
CA GLY A 318 9.65 -7.49 -15.67
C GLY A 318 8.46 -8.01 -16.49
N GLN A 319 7.26 -7.99 -15.90
CA GLN A 319 6.09 -8.62 -16.51
C GLN A 319 5.48 -7.84 -17.67
N PHE A 320 5.45 -6.49 -17.59
CA PHE A 320 4.66 -5.66 -18.51
C PHE A 320 5.47 -4.82 -19.50
N GLY A 321 6.80 -4.84 -19.40
CA GLY A 321 7.69 -4.11 -20.30
C GLY A 321 7.41 -2.61 -20.36
N ILE A 322 7.95 -1.93 -21.37
CA ILE A 322 7.86 -0.47 -21.47
C ILE A 322 6.43 0.00 -21.78
N ILE A 323 5.74 -0.71 -22.68
CA ILE A 323 4.37 -0.33 -23.08
C ILE A 323 3.41 -0.49 -21.90
N GLY A 324 3.45 -1.64 -21.23
CA GLY A 324 2.56 -1.89 -20.10
C GLY A 324 2.90 -1.03 -18.88
N LEU A 325 4.18 -0.72 -18.63
CA LEU A 325 4.56 0.28 -17.62
C LEU A 325 3.94 1.65 -17.91
N GLY A 326 3.97 2.12 -19.15
CA GLY A 326 3.34 3.38 -19.54
C GLY A 326 1.83 3.40 -19.24
N LEU A 327 1.13 2.29 -19.54
CA LEU A 327 -0.28 2.12 -19.22
C LEU A 327 -0.54 2.07 -17.70
N ILE A 328 0.32 1.40 -16.93
CA ILE A 328 0.21 1.32 -15.46
C ILE A 328 0.43 2.70 -14.81
N VAL A 329 1.35 3.52 -15.33
CA VAL A 329 1.53 4.91 -14.87
C VAL A 329 0.27 5.72 -15.18
N PHE A 330 -0.27 5.60 -16.38
CA PHE A 330 -1.53 6.27 -16.74
C PHE A 330 -2.69 5.85 -15.84
N LEU A 331 -2.86 4.55 -15.57
CA LEU A 331 -3.86 3.99 -14.65
C LEU A 331 -3.70 4.57 -13.24
N SER A 332 -2.46 4.63 -12.75
CA SER A 332 -2.13 5.15 -11.42
C SER A 332 -2.48 6.65 -11.31
N LEU A 333 -2.16 7.46 -12.34
CA LEU A 333 -2.55 8.87 -12.41
C LEU A 333 -4.07 9.05 -12.47
N PHE A 334 -4.77 8.18 -13.18
CA PHE A 334 -6.24 8.17 -13.21
C PHE A 334 -6.83 7.92 -11.82
N LEU A 335 -6.36 6.89 -11.10
CA LEU A 335 -6.83 6.58 -9.74
C LEU A 335 -6.50 7.69 -8.73
N VAL A 336 -5.33 8.34 -8.86
CA VAL A 336 -4.98 9.51 -8.04
C VAL A 336 -5.95 10.66 -8.28
N ARG A 337 -6.39 10.88 -9.52
CA ARG A 337 -7.39 11.92 -9.85
C ARG A 337 -8.76 11.54 -9.29
N LEU A 338 -9.21 10.30 -9.48
CA LEU A 338 -10.48 9.77 -8.98
C LEU A 338 -10.59 9.95 -7.46
N THR A 339 -9.56 9.58 -6.71
CA THR A 339 -9.54 9.69 -5.24
C THR A 339 -9.60 11.13 -4.72
N LYS A 340 -9.21 12.12 -5.54
CA LYS A 340 -9.23 13.54 -5.19
C LYS A 340 -10.48 14.26 -5.62
N GLU A 341 -11.35 13.62 -6.39
CA GLU A 341 -12.55 14.25 -6.93
C GLU A 341 -13.48 14.72 -5.80
N GLY A 342 -13.88 15.98 -5.84
CA GLY A 342 -14.74 16.59 -4.81
C GLY A 342 -14.07 16.96 -3.48
N VAL A 343 -12.75 16.73 -3.33
CA VAL A 343 -12.01 17.06 -2.10
C VAL A 343 -11.30 18.43 -2.23
N ASN A 344 -11.57 19.34 -1.29
CA ASN A 344 -10.90 20.64 -1.24
C ASN A 344 -9.41 20.49 -0.88
N LYS A 345 -8.57 21.40 -1.40
CA LYS A 345 -7.10 21.44 -1.18
C LYS A 345 -6.65 21.25 0.27
N ASN A 346 -7.42 21.72 1.25
CA ASN A 346 -7.10 21.60 2.68
C ASN A 346 -7.28 20.19 3.27
N ASN A 347 -8.06 19.33 2.61
CA ASN A 347 -8.36 17.97 3.07
C ASN A 347 -7.74 16.89 2.19
N VAL A 348 -6.96 17.25 1.16
CA VAL A 348 -6.26 16.29 0.28
C VAL A 348 -5.00 15.69 0.95
N PHE A 349 -4.54 16.23 2.08
CA PHE A 349 -3.30 15.81 2.74
C PHE A 349 -3.22 14.29 2.98
N SER A 350 -4.22 13.70 3.64
CA SER A 350 -4.22 12.25 3.94
C SER A 350 -4.23 11.40 2.68
N ILE A 351 -4.95 11.83 1.64
CA ILE A 351 -5.03 11.13 0.34
C ILE A 351 -3.66 11.14 -0.34
N ASN A 352 -2.98 12.29 -0.37
CA ASN A 352 -1.63 12.40 -0.93
C ASN A 352 -0.63 11.53 -0.17
N MET A 353 -0.70 11.53 1.17
CA MET A 353 0.18 10.70 1.99
C MET A 353 -0.08 9.20 1.80
N MET A 354 -1.32 8.79 1.52
CA MET A 354 -1.64 7.39 1.22
C MET A 354 -1.03 6.95 -0.12
N TRP A 355 -1.14 7.77 -1.16
CA TRP A 355 -0.48 7.51 -2.45
C TRP A 355 1.04 7.52 -2.32
N PHE A 356 1.57 8.39 -1.48
CA PHE A 356 3.00 8.43 -1.18
C PHE A 356 3.46 7.16 -0.45
N MET A 357 2.69 6.68 0.53
CA MET A 357 2.92 5.39 1.18
C MET A 357 2.94 4.24 0.17
N ILE A 358 1.94 4.17 -0.73
CA ILE A 358 1.89 3.15 -1.79
C ILE A 358 3.17 3.19 -2.63
N GLY A 359 3.61 4.38 -3.06
CA GLY A 359 4.85 4.55 -3.82
C GLY A 359 6.10 4.04 -3.10
N ILE A 360 6.26 4.36 -1.82
CA ILE A 360 7.40 3.83 -1.03
C ILE A 360 7.30 2.32 -0.87
N SER A 361 6.12 1.80 -0.55
CA SER A 361 5.92 0.37 -0.30
C SER A 361 6.21 -0.47 -1.54
N LEU A 362 5.91 0.03 -2.75
CA LEU A 362 6.24 -0.61 -4.02
C LEU A 362 7.75 -0.77 -4.26
N ILE A 363 8.59 0.04 -3.60
CA ILE A 363 10.05 -0.15 -3.65
C ILE A 363 10.43 -1.47 -2.95
N THR A 364 9.73 -1.80 -1.87
CA THR A 364 10.13 -2.86 -0.94
C THR A 364 9.34 -4.14 -1.05
N GLU A 365 8.10 -4.12 -1.55
CA GLU A 365 7.17 -5.26 -1.55
C GLU A 365 6.12 -5.11 -2.66
N THR A 366 5.55 -6.21 -3.16
CA THR A 366 4.38 -6.23 -4.06
C THR A 366 3.07 -5.93 -3.31
N ILE A 367 3.03 -4.81 -2.57
CA ILE A 367 1.95 -4.49 -1.61
C ILE A 367 0.56 -4.43 -2.27
N LEU A 368 0.46 -3.99 -3.52
CA LEU A 368 -0.82 -3.85 -4.22
C LEU A 368 -1.40 -5.20 -4.67
N VAL A 369 -0.55 -6.24 -4.78
CA VAL A 369 -0.98 -7.60 -5.11
C VAL A 369 -1.37 -8.36 -3.83
N ASN A 370 -0.61 -8.16 -2.75
CA ASN A 370 -0.81 -8.86 -1.48
C ASN A 370 -1.91 -8.23 -0.61
N ASP A 371 -1.88 -6.91 -0.41
CA ASP A 371 -2.80 -6.16 0.49
C ASP A 371 -3.68 -5.17 -0.31
N GLY A 372 -3.93 -5.49 -1.59
CA GLY A 372 -4.54 -4.57 -2.54
C GLY A 372 -5.97 -4.16 -2.17
N VAL A 373 -6.75 -5.07 -1.60
CA VAL A 373 -8.16 -4.82 -1.27
C VAL A 373 -8.27 -3.91 -0.05
N GLU A 374 -7.47 -4.17 0.98
CA GLU A 374 -7.43 -3.47 2.24
C GLU A 374 -7.00 -2.02 2.04
N ILE A 375 -5.94 -1.82 1.27
CA ILE A 375 -5.43 -0.49 0.90
C ILE A 375 -6.48 0.26 0.07
N ALA A 376 -7.14 -0.41 -0.89
CA ALA A 376 -8.19 0.21 -1.70
C ALA A 376 -9.39 0.64 -0.85
N VAL A 377 -9.87 -0.23 0.05
CA VAL A 377 -10.99 0.06 0.96
C VAL A 377 -10.65 1.22 1.88
N LEU A 378 -9.47 1.21 2.52
CA LEU A 378 -9.07 2.28 3.43
C LEU A 378 -8.83 3.60 2.72
N LEU A 379 -8.21 3.59 1.54
CA LEU A 379 -8.07 4.79 0.72
C LEU A 379 -9.45 5.36 0.34
N ALA A 380 -10.41 4.53 -0.04
CA ALA A 380 -11.76 4.98 -0.34
C ALA A 380 -12.50 5.53 0.90
N ILE A 381 -12.27 4.94 2.10
CA ILE A 381 -12.77 5.48 3.38
C ILE A 381 -12.13 6.84 3.67
N ILE A 382 -10.82 6.98 3.53
CA ILE A 382 -10.06 8.23 3.73
C ILE A 382 -10.59 9.33 2.81
N CYS A 383 -10.84 9.02 1.54
CA CYS A 383 -11.43 9.95 0.59
C CYS A 383 -12.79 10.43 1.10
N LYS A 384 -13.65 9.50 1.56
CA LYS A 384 -14.98 9.84 2.05
C LYS A 384 -14.96 10.64 3.36
N LEU A 385 -14.09 10.28 4.30
CA LEU A 385 -13.86 11.03 5.54
C LEU A 385 -13.45 12.47 5.24
N SER A 386 -12.55 12.67 4.28
CA SER A 386 -12.08 13.99 3.86
C SER A 386 -13.22 14.88 3.33
N ILE A 387 -14.15 14.30 2.57
CA ILE A 387 -15.36 14.98 2.06
C ILE A 387 -16.33 15.29 3.21
N MET A 388 -16.57 14.33 4.11
CA MET A 388 -17.48 14.53 5.25
C MET A 388 -16.96 15.59 6.22
N ALA A 389 -15.66 15.59 6.52
CA ALA A 389 -15.01 16.60 7.34
C ALA A 389 -15.11 18.00 6.70
N GLN A 390 -14.95 18.11 5.38
CA GLN A 390 -15.17 19.35 4.63
C GLN A 390 -16.60 19.88 4.80
N GLN A 391 -17.60 19.00 4.66
CA GLN A 391 -19.00 19.37 4.82
C GLN A 391 -19.31 19.87 6.23
N ARG A 392 -18.77 19.22 7.26
CA ARG A 392 -18.90 19.67 8.67
C ARG A 392 -18.30 21.05 8.90
N GLN A 393 -17.11 21.32 8.35
CA GLN A 393 -16.46 22.63 8.46
C GLN A 393 -17.26 23.75 7.77
N CYS A 394 -17.81 23.50 6.57
CA CYS A 394 -18.67 24.45 5.88
C CYS A 394 -19.95 24.76 6.66
N ASN A 395 -20.58 23.75 7.27
CA ASN A 395 -21.78 23.94 8.09
C ASN A 395 -21.49 24.77 9.35
N HIS A 396 -20.39 24.50 10.06
CA HIS A 396 -19.98 25.32 11.21
C HIS A 396 -19.72 26.78 10.86
N ARG A 397 -19.08 27.05 9.70
CA ARG A 397 -18.86 28.43 9.23
C ARG A 397 -20.18 29.15 8.95
N ARG A 398 -21.15 28.50 8.30
CA ARG A 398 -22.48 29.06 8.02
C ARG A 398 -23.24 29.41 9.30
N VAL A 399 -23.19 28.54 10.32
CA VAL A 399 -23.80 28.81 11.62
C VAL A 399 -23.15 30.02 12.30
N LYS A 400 -21.81 30.09 12.35
CA LYS A 400 -21.11 31.25 12.94
C LYS A 400 -21.42 32.58 12.24
N THR A 401 -21.59 32.61 10.92
CA THR A 401 -22.03 33.82 10.20
C THR A 401 -23.46 34.22 10.53
N LYS A 402 -24.39 33.27 10.72
CA LYS A 402 -25.78 33.59 11.10
C LYS A 402 -25.88 34.21 12.50
N PHE A 403 -25.03 33.80 13.43
CA PHE A 403 -24.99 34.37 14.78
C PHE A 403 -24.24 35.70 14.89
N ARG A 404 -23.54 36.15 13.83
CA ARG A 404 -22.83 37.44 13.81
C ARG A 404 -23.62 38.56 13.12
N ILE A 405 -24.77 38.22 12.53
CA ILE A 405 -25.69 39.12 11.82
C ILE A 405 -26.97 39.37 12.64
N ARG A 406 -27.11 38.68 13.78
CA ARG A 406 -28.04 39.04 14.86
C ARG A 406 -27.21 39.68 15.97
#